data_AF-H1SAN3-F1
#
_entry.id   AF-H1SAN3-F1
#
_cell.length_a   1.000
_cell.length_b   1.000
_cell.length_c   1.000
_cell.angle_alpha   90.00
_cell.angle_beta   90.00
_cell.angle_gamma   90.00
#
_symmetry.space_group_name_H-M   'P 1'
#
loop_
_entity.id
_entity.type
_entity.pdbx_description
1 polymer ?
#
loop_
_entity_poly.entity_id
_entity_poly.type
_entity_poly.pdbx_seq_one_letter_code
_entity_poly.pdbx_strand_id
1 'polypeptide(L)'
;MAAAQAYPRQPIRIVVPYAAGGMTDVVARVIGLRLGERLGQPVVVENRPGAATIVGAEQVAGASADGYTLLAATNTTLTINPWLYPKLHYDPARSFAPIALIATAPSVIVVNPALPAKTMDELVQLSRARPGSLSYASYGNGSTAHLAGEMLKARAGIDILTRVLAGPWCTQNLADLGAEVIKVERPDAGDETRGWGPPWMPDEAGQARRDSTYYASTNRGKQSITVDFNGGEGQEIIRRMAATCDVLVENYKVGTLARYGLGYEDLREANPGLVYCSVTGYGQTGPYRHRPGYDFVFQGMSGLMSLTGAPDDPLNEGAGGGPQKFGVAVADMATGLYASLAITAALAWRERSGLGQHIDMALLDCALALGSNQAVGYLASGKVPRRYGNAHPNAVPYQVFASLDGKLIVAVGNDGQFAAYCKAIGRPELAADARFAKVSGRLVNRDALLPQLADIMRTDTTEAWLARLEAAGVPCGPINDFAQAFADPQVRHRGIQVELPLSSGGTCPAIASPMRFSATPLTHHRGPPVLGEHTDAVLGESLGMAPEELARLRAAGVI
;
A
#
# COMPACT_ATOMS: atom_id res chain seq x y z
N MET A 1 42.52 -47.86 -22.20
CA MET A 1 41.32 -47.02 -22.36
C MET A 1 40.46 -47.23 -21.13
N ALA A 2 40.53 -46.33 -20.13
CA ALA A 2 39.69 -46.42 -18.94
C ALA A 2 38.24 -46.26 -19.36
N ALA A 3 37.40 -47.25 -19.05
CA ALA A 3 35.97 -47.19 -19.30
C ALA A 3 35.42 -45.91 -18.67
N ALA A 4 34.73 -45.09 -19.47
CA ALA A 4 34.04 -43.90 -18.99
C ALA A 4 33.15 -44.32 -17.81
N GLN A 5 33.49 -43.84 -16.63
CA GLN A 5 32.87 -44.27 -15.40
C GLN A 5 31.40 -43.84 -15.43
N ALA A 6 30.48 -44.81 -15.29
CA ALA A 6 29.05 -44.60 -15.52
C ALA A 6 28.50 -43.47 -14.62
N TYR A 7 27.97 -42.43 -15.26
CA TYR A 7 27.16 -41.39 -14.61
C TYR A 7 25.74 -41.94 -14.39
N PRO A 8 25.05 -41.58 -13.30
CA PRO A 8 25.47 -40.81 -12.12
C PRO A 8 26.05 -41.68 -10.99
N ARG A 9 26.93 -41.12 -10.15
CA ARG A 9 27.56 -41.78 -8.98
C ARG A 9 26.97 -41.39 -7.62
N GLN A 10 26.11 -40.38 -7.62
CA GLN A 10 25.45 -39.84 -6.44
C GLN A 10 24.04 -39.36 -6.84
N PRO A 11 23.15 -39.06 -5.88
CA PRO A 11 21.82 -38.56 -6.17
C PRO A 11 21.85 -37.27 -7.01
N ILE A 12 20.92 -37.16 -7.95
CA ILE A 12 20.71 -35.92 -8.73
C ILE A 12 19.68 -35.08 -7.99
N ARG A 13 19.87 -33.76 -7.94
CA ARG A 13 18.92 -32.82 -7.37
C ARG A 13 18.28 -31.96 -8.47
N ILE A 14 16.95 -31.91 -8.49
CA ILE A 14 16.18 -30.97 -9.30
C ILE A 14 15.64 -29.88 -8.37
N VAL A 15 16.13 -28.67 -8.53
CA VAL A 15 15.62 -27.49 -7.82
C VAL A 15 14.45 -26.91 -8.61
N VAL A 16 13.29 -26.82 -7.95
CA VAL A 16 12.08 -26.21 -8.48
C VAL A 16 11.91 -24.86 -7.79
N PRO A 17 12.04 -23.72 -8.49
CA PRO A 17 12.00 -22.40 -7.86
C PRO A 17 10.56 -21.92 -7.56
N TYR A 18 9.63 -22.87 -7.41
CA TYR A 18 8.20 -22.67 -7.15
C TYR A 18 7.78 -23.48 -5.93
N ALA A 19 6.66 -23.07 -5.32
CA ALA A 19 6.05 -23.81 -4.22
C ALA A 19 5.66 -25.23 -4.66
N ALA A 20 5.66 -26.16 -3.69
CA ALA A 20 5.25 -27.53 -3.91
C ALA A 20 3.78 -27.61 -4.38
N GLY A 21 3.47 -28.62 -5.19
CA GLY A 21 2.12 -28.85 -5.73
C GLY A 21 1.75 -28.03 -6.98
N GLY A 22 2.61 -27.10 -7.40
CA GLY A 22 2.45 -26.38 -8.67
C GLY A 22 2.81 -27.23 -9.90
N MET A 23 2.43 -26.77 -11.10
CA MET A 23 2.69 -27.49 -12.36
C MET A 23 4.17 -27.88 -12.54
N THR A 24 5.10 -26.94 -12.30
CA THR A 24 6.54 -27.20 -12.43
C THR A 24 7.03 -28.26 -11.44
N ASP A 25 6.49 -28.28 -10.22
CA ASP A 25 6.81 -29.28 -9.20
C ASP A 25 6.30 -30.67 -9.60
N VAL A 26 5.04 -30.77 -10.04
CA VAL A 26 4.44 -32.02 -10.49
C VAL A 26 5.24 -32.61 -11.66
N VAL A 27 5.57 -31.79 -12.66
CA VAL A 27 6.37 -32.22 -13.81
C VAL A 27 7.78 -32.66 -13.37
N ALA A 28 8.44 -31.88 -12.51
CA ALA A 28 9.76 -32.23 -11.99
C ALA A 28 9.76 -33.55 -11.22
N ARG A 29 8.70 -33.84 -10.44
CA ARG A 29 8.54 -35.11 -9.70
C ARG A 29 8.30 -36.29 -10.61
N VAL A 30 7.45 -36.15 -11.63
CA VAL A 30 7.20 -37.20 -12.63
C VAL A 30 8.48 -37.54 -13.39
N ILE A 31 9.22 -36.52 -13.81
CA ILE A 31 10.50 -36.69 -14.52
C ILE A 31 11.56 -37.27 -13.58
N GLY A 32 11.68 -36.75 -12.37
CA GLY A 32 12.65 -37.21 -11.38
C GLY A 32 12.51 -38.69 -11.07
N LEU A 33 11.28 -39.17 -10.89
CA LEU A 33 10.99 -40.60 -10.71
C LEU A 33 11.52 -41.44 -11.87
N ARG A 34 11.15 -41.08 -13.10
CA ARG A 34 11.53 -41.87 -14.29
C ARG A 34 13.02 -41.76 -14.62
N LEU A 35 13.63 -40.62 -14.32
CA LEU A 35 15.06 -40.40 -14.47
C LEU A 35 15.84 -41.27 -13.48
N GLY A 36 15.38 -41.36 -12.23
CA GLY A 36 16.03 -42.17 -11.21
C GLY A 36 16.00 -43.67 -11.53
N GLU A 37 14.87 -44.18 -12.01
CA GLU A 37 14.75 -45.57 -12.46
C GLU A 37 15.68 -45.89 -13.64
N ARG A 38 15.80 -44.97 -14.61
CA ARG A 38 16.66 -45.16 -15.79
C ARG A 38 18.14 -45.06 -15.49
N LEU A 39 18.52 -44.20 -14.55
CA LEU A 39 19.91 -43.92 -14.22
C LEU A 39 20.44 -44.73 -13.04
N GLY A 40 19.58 -45.48 -12.34
CA GLY A 40 19.97 -46.30 -11.20
C GLY A 40 20.44 -45.51 -9.97
N GLN A 41 20.07 -44.22 -9.88
CA GLN A 41 20.34 -43.34 -8.73
C GLN A 41 19.10 -42.52 -8.37
N PRO A 42 18.87 -42.19 -7.09
CA PRO A 42 17.71 -41.41 -6.70
C PRO A 42 17.80 -39.97 -7.22
N VAL A 43 16.64 -39.39 -7.53
CA VAL A 43 16.51 -37.97 -7.91
C VAL A 43 15.68 -37.25 -6.85
N VAL A 44 16.26 -36.22 -6.24
CA VAL A 44 15.63 -35.42 -5.18
C VAL A 44 15.05 -34.15 -5.81
N VAL A 45 13.73 -33.95 -5.68
CA VAL A 45 13.07 -32.71 -6.10
C VAL A 45 12.91 -31.78 -4.90
N GLU A 46 13.53 -30.61 -4.98
CA GLU A 46 13.59 -29.62 -3.92
C GLU A 46 12.87 -28.34 -4.33
N ASN A 47 11.82 -27.96 -3.62
CA ASN A 47 11.11 -26.69 -3.84
C ASN A 47 11.83 -25.55 -3.12
N ARG A 48 12.26 -24.54 -3.88
CA ARG A 48 12.95 -23.33 -3.38
C ARG A 48 12.24 -22.07 -3.89
N PRO A 49 10.99 -21.82 -3.45
CA PRO A 49 10.27 -20.61 -3.83
C PRO A 49 10.89 -19.37 -3.19
N GLY A 50 10.63 -18.21 -3.79
CA GLY A 50 11.05 -16.92 -3.25
C GLY A 50 11.45 -15.94 -4.35
N ALA A 51 11.23 -14.65 -4.11
CA ALA A 51 11.61 -13.54 -4.99
C ALA A 51 11.32 -13.82 -6.48
N ALA A 52 10.08 -14.18 -6.83
CA ALA A 52 9.69 -14.50 -8.21
C ALA A 52 10.59 -15.54 -8.91
N THR A 53 10.93 -16.65 -8.23
CA THR A 53 11.81 -17.75 -8.69
C THR A 53 13.32 -17.47 -8.60
N ILE A 54 13.72 -16.26 -8.19
CA ILE A 54 15.14 -15.87 -8.13
C ILE A 54 15.92 -16.73 -7.13
N VAL A 55 15.36 -17.01 -5.95
CA VAL A 55 16.05 -17.76 -4.88
C VAL A 55 16.53 -19.13 -5.36
N GLY A 56 15.62 -19.92 -5.94
CA GLY A 56 15.98 -21.25 -6.45
C GLY A 56 16.92 -21.18 -7.65
N ALA A 57 16.80 -20.17 -8.51
CA ALA A 57 17.69 -19.99 -9.65
C ALA A 57 19.12 -19.61 -9.22
N GLU A 58 19.28 -18.69 -8.26
CA GLU A 58 20.58 -18.32 -7.70
C GLU A 58 21.26 -19.50 -7.00
N GLN A 59 20.50 -20.33 -6.28
CA GLN A 59 21.03 -21.55 -5.69
C GLN A 59 21.64 -22.50 -6.74
N VAL A 60 20.97 -22.66 -7.89
CA VAL A 60 21.52 -23.51 -8.97
C VAL A 60 22.66 -22.83 -9.69
N ALA A 61 22.59 -21.53 -9.92
CA ALA A 61 23.66 -20.76 -10.57
C ALA A 61 24.97 -20.79 -9.76
N GLY A 62 24.87 -20.88 -8.42
CA GLY A 62 26.02 -21.04 -7.52
C GLY A 62 26.51 -22.49 -7.34
N ALA A 63 25.85 -23.49 -7.92
CA ALA A 63 26.25 -24.89 -7.80
C ALA A 63 27.40 -25.26 -8.76
N SER A 64 28.12 -26.34 -8.45
CA SER A 64 29.12 -26.92 -9.34
C SER A 64 28.51 -27.37 -10.67
N ALA A 65 29.17 -27.05 -11.79
CA ALA A 65 28.77 -27.49 -13.13
C ALA A 65 29.13 -28.96 -13.41
N ASP A 66 28.77 -29.87 -12.50
CA ASP A 66 29.10 -31.30 -12.51
C ASP A 66 27.96 -32.21 -12.99
N GLY A 67 26.81 -31.61 -13.32
CA GLY A 67 25.60 -32.29 -13.79
C GLY A 67 24.64 -32.77 -12.70
N TYR A 68 24.95 -32.60 -11.41
CA TYR A 68 24.11 -33.14 -10.32
C TYR A 68 23.08 -32.17 -9.75
N THR A 69 23.14 -30.87 -10.07
CA THR A 69 22.12 -29.89 -9.70
C THR A 69 21.45 -29.33 -10.95
N LEU A 70 20.17 -29.64 -11.12
CA LEU A 70 19.35 -29.24 -12.27
C LEU A 70 18.34 -28.19 -11.84
N LEU A 71 18.08 -27.19 -12.69
CA LEU A 71 17.03 -26.20 -12.48
C LEU A 71 15.79 -26.54 -13.33
N ALA A 72 14.64 -26.71 -12.68
CA ALA A 72 13.35 -26.80 -13.35
C ALA A 72 12.73 -25.41 -13.47
N ALA A 73 13.15 -24.65 -14.49
CA ALA A 73 12.74 -23.26 -14.70
C ALA A 73 11.64 -23.10 -15.76
N THR A 74 10.97 -21.95 -15.74
CA THR A 74 10.03 -21.51 -16.78
C THR A 74 10.53 -20.20 -17.41
N ASN A 75 9.75 -19.65 -18.34
CA ASN A 75 9.97 -18.31 -18.88
C ASN A 75 10.02 -17.22 -17.79
N THR A 76 9.33 -17.37 -16.65
CA THR A 76 9.46 -16.42 -15.54
C THR A 76 10.92 -16.28 -15.10
N THR A 77 11.59 -17.41 -14.86
CA THR A 77 12.97 -17.44 -14.39
C THR A 77 13.96 -17.04 -15.48
N LEU A 78 13.79 -17.56 -16.69
CA LEU A 78 14.82 -17.48 -17.73
C LEU A 78 14.70 -16.24 -18.62
N THR A 79 13.52 -15.64 -18.73
CA THR A 79 13.29 -14.51 -19.64
C THR A 79 12.69 -13.32 -18.94
N ILE A 80 11.61 -13.47 -18.19
CA ILE A 80 10.89 -12.33 -17.61
C ILE A 80 11.70 -11.65 -16.50
N ASN A 81 12.25 -12.42 -15.57
CA ASN A 81 13.03 -11.89 -14.46
C ASN A 81 14.19 -10.99 -14.91
N PRO A 82 15.05 -11.40 -15.88
CA PRO A 82 16.10 -10.55 -16.46
C PRO A 82 15.66 -9.14 -16.86
N TRP A 83 14.42 -8.98 -17.30
CA TRP A 83 13.87 -7.69 -17.70
C TRP A 83 13.19 -6.94 -16.57
N LEU A 84 12.66 -7.65 -15.57
CA LEU A 84 11.95 -7.04 -14.43
C LEU A 84 12.88 -6.61 -13.30
N TYR A 85 13.95 -7.36 -13.03
CA TYR A 85 14.80 -7.18 -11.87
C TYR A 85 16.18 -6.63 -12.29
N PRO A 86 16.53 -5.39 -11.91
CA PRO A 86 17.75 -4.73 -12.36
C PRO A 86 19.03 -5.32 -11.75
N LYS A 87 18.91 -6.11 -10.68
CA LYS A 87 20.00 -6.83 -10.04
C LYS A 87 19.57 -8.28 -9.84
N LEU A 88 20.04 -9.13 -10.73
CA LEU A 88 19.94 -10.58 -10.63
C LEU A 88 21.34 -11.13 -10.44
N HIS A 89 21.52 -12.06 -9.51
CA HIS A 89 22.81 -12.70 -9.30
C HIS A 89 23.00 -13.96 -10.17
N TYR A 90 22.18 -14.10 -11.22
CA TYR A 90 22.39 -15.06 -12.30
C TYR A 90 22.10 -14.39 -13.65
N ASP A 91 22.79 -14.87 -14.68
CA ASP A 91 22.51 -14.55 -16.07
C ASP A 91 21.99 -15.84 -16.73
N PRO A 92 20.75 -15.91 -17.23
CA PRO A 92 20.20 -17.17 -17.74
C PRO A 92 21.03 -17.85 -18.83
N ALA A 93 21.72 -17.06 -19.67
CA ALA A 93 22.52 -17.58 -20.78
C ALA A 93 23.92 -18.03 -20.33
N ARG A 94 24.47 -17.43 -19.27
CA ARG A 94 25.81 -17.77 -18.75
C ARG A 94 25.78 -18.75 -17.59
N SER A 95 24.76 -18.67 -16.75
CA SER A 95 24.64 -19.43 -15.50
C SER A 95 24.02 -20.82 -15.70
N PHE A 96 23.32 -21.07 -16.81
CA PHE A 96 22.63 -22.35 -17.03
C PHE A 96 22.95 -22.93 -18.41
N ALA A 97 23.22 -24.24 -18.44
CA ALA A 97 23.27 -25.02 -19.67
C ALA A 97 21.86 -25.60 -19.95
N PRO A 98 21.26 -25.34 -21.13
CA PRO A 98 19.98 -25.93 -21.48
C PRO A 98 20.12 -27.43 -21.73
N ILE A 99 19.30 -28.23 -21.05
CA ILE A 99 19.33 -29.70 -21.18
C ILE A 99 18.21 -30.17 -22.09
N ALA A 100 16.96 -29.86 -21.73
CA ALA A 100 15.79 -30.25 -22.49
C ALA A 100 14.60 -29.32 -22.19
N LEU A 101 13.79 -29.04 -23.21
CA LEU A 101 12.45 -28.50 -23.03
C LEU A 101 11.52 -29.66 -22.66
N ILE A 102 11.14 -29.71 -21.38
CA ILE A 102 10.39 -30.86 -20.83
C ILE A 102 8.88 -30.74 -20.98
N ALA A 103 8.36 -29.52 -21.14
CA ALA A 103 6.94 -29.27 -21.32
C ALA A 103 6.72 -27.90 -21.97
N THR A 104 5.69 -27.81 -22.80
CA THR A 104 5.09 -26.54 -23.24
C THR A 104 3.66 -26.48 -22.71
N ALA A 105 3.35 -25.44 -21.93
CA ALA A 105 2.00 -25.20 -21.44
C ALA A 105 1.43 -23.97 -22.16
N PRO A 106 0.34 -24.10 -22.94
CA PRO A 106 -0.34 -22.93 -23.47
C PRO A 106 -0.96 -22.14 -22.31
N SER A 107 -0.82 -20.81 -22.36
CA SER A 107 -1.63 -19.95 -21.49
C SER A 107 -3.03 -19.87 -22.09
N VAL A 108 -4.01 -20.37 -21.34
CA VAL A 108 -5.41 -20.32 -21.74
C VAL A 108 -6.10 -19.28 -20.89
N ILE A 109 -6.75 -18.30 -21.52
CA ILE A 109 -7.63 -17.37 -20.81
C ILE A 109 -8.96 -18.09 -20.60
N VAL A 110 -9.29 -18.34 -19.33
CA VAL A 110 -10.58 -18.91 -18.95
C VAL A 110 -11.46 -17.75 -18.51
N VAL A 111 -12.54 -17.54 -19.24
CA VAL A 111 -13.57 -16.54 -18.92
C VAL A 111 -14.75 -17.22 -18.24
N ASN A 112 -15.43 -16.50 -17.35
CA ASN A 112 -16.67 -17.00 -16.76
C ASN A 112 -17.69 -17.29 -17.89
N PRO A 113 -18.33 -18.48 -17.94
CA PRO A 113 -19.29 -18.83 -18.99
C PRO A 113 -20.47 -17.86 -19.14
N ALA A 114 -20.78 -17.07 -18.10
CA ALA A 114 -21.80 -16.04 -18.12
C ALA A 114 -21.38 -14.75 -18.84
N LEU A 115 -20.09 -14.58 -19.17
CA LEU A 115 -19.62 -13.43 -19.95
C LEU A 115 -20.03 -13.60 -21.43
N PRO A 116 -20.60 -12.56 -22.06
CA PRO A 116 -21.03 -12.60 -23.45
C PRO A 116 -19.83 -12.41 -24.41
N ALA A 117 -18.74 -13.14 -24.20
CA ALA A 117 -17.56 -13.15 -25.05
C ALA A 117 -17.11 -14.59 -25.29
N LYS A 118 -17.20 -15.04 -26.53
CA LYS A 118 -16.81 -16.38 -26.99
C LYS A 118 -15.47 -16.39 -27.74
N THR A 119 -14.97 -15.21 -28.10
CA THR A 119 -13.65 -15.04 -28.73
C THR A 119 -12.79 -14.01 -27.97
N MET A 120 -11.49 -14.00 -28.24
CA MET A 120 -10.58 -12.98 -27.66
C MET A 120 -10.93 -11.57 -28.14
N ASP A 121 -11.30 -11.42 -29.41
CA ASP A 121 -11.71 -10.12 -29.95
C ASP A 121 -13.01 -9.65 -29.31
N GLU A 122 -13.98 -10.54 -29.11
CA GLU A 122 -15.19 -10.23 -28.34
C GLU A 122 -14.86 -9.90 -26.88
N LEU A 123 -13.89 -10.56 -26.26
CA LEU A 123 -13.47 -10.26 -24.89
C LEU A 123 -12.78 -8.90 -24.79
N VAL A 124 -11.96 -8.53 -25.78
CA VAL A 124 -11.32 -7.21 -25.88
C VAL A 124 -12.38 -6.15 -26.15
N GLN A 125 -13.30 -6.37 -27.10
CA GLN A 125 -14.41 -5.48 -27.37
C GLN A 125 -15.32 -5.34 -26.16
N LEU A 126 -15.64 -6.42 -25.45
CA LEU A 126 -16.38 -6.41 -24.19
C LEU A 126 -15.62 -5.66 -23.10
N SER A 127 -14.29 -5.82 -23.01
CA SER A 127 -13.46 -5.09 -22.04
C SER A 127 -13.39 -3.59 -22.31
N ARG A 128 -13.46 -3.20 -23.59
CA ARG A 128 -13.53 -1.80 -24.05
C ARG A 128 -14.93 -1.21 -23.92
N ALA A 129 -15.96 -1.99 -24.23
CA ALA A 129 -17.36 -1.61 -24.13
C ALA A 129 -17.87 -1.65 -22.68
N ARG A 130 -17.21 -2.39 -21.78
CA ARG A 130 -17.48 -2.45 -20.34
C ARG A 130 -16.18 -2.35 -19.52
N PRO A 131 -15.55 -1.16 -19.53
CA PRO A 131 -14.35 -0.84 -18.77
C PRO A 131 -14.38 -1.34 -17.32
N GLY A 132 -13.37 -2.11 -16.88
CA GLY A 132 -13.25 -2.53 -15.47
C GLY A 132 -14.27 -3.58 -15.00
N SER A 133 -15.15 -4.07 -15.87
CA SER A 133 -16.07 -5.18 -15.57
C SER A 133 -15.38 -6.56 -15.48
N LEU A 134 -14.12 -6.63 -15.93
CA LEU A 134 -13.32 -7.85 -15.97
C LEU A 134 -12.16 -7.72 -14.99
N SER A 135 -12.00 -8.73 -14.13
CA SER A 135 -10.82 -8.94 -13.31
C SER A 135 -10.11 -10.21 -13.77
N TYR A 136 -8.81 -10.32 -13.49
CA TYR A 136 -8.04 -11.52 -13.79
C TYR A 136 -7.27 -11.97 -12.56
N ALA A 137 -7.14 -13.27 -12.38
CA ALA A 137 -6.33 -13.86 -11.33
C ALA A 137 -4.89 -14.06 -11.82
N SER A 138 -3.91 -13.83 -10.95
CA SER A 138 -2.53 -14.23 -11.20
C SER A 138 -1.90 -14.76 -9.92
N TYR A 139 -0.94 -15.67 -10.06
CA TYR A 139 -0.22 -16.26 -8.93
C TYR A 139 0.97 -15.40 -8.47
N GLY A 140 1.05 -14.14 -8.89
CA GLY A 140 2.08 -13.18 -8.47
C GLY A 140 2.57 -12.25 -9.59
N ASN A 141 3.08 -11.09 -9.18
CA ASN A 141 3.66 -10.08 -10.08
C ASN A 141 4.85 -10.66 -10.87
N GLY A 142 4.88 -10.42 -12.18
CA GLY A 142 5.92 -10.93 -13.08
C GLY A 142 5.70 -12.38 -13.55
N SER A 143 4.61 -13.04 -13.16
CA SER A 143 4.19 -14.29 -13.80
C SER A 143 3.69 -14.06 -15.23
N THR A 144 3.73 -15.10 -16.06
CA THR A 144 3.18 -15.06 -17.44
C THR A 144 1.70 -14.66 -17.45
N ALA A 145 0.91 -15.16 -16.48
CA ALA A 145 -0.50 -14.80 -16.34
C ALA A 145 -0.69 -13.31 -15.95
N HIS A 146 0.15 -12.79 -15.05
CA HIS A 146 0.13 -11.38 -14.67
C HIS A 146 0.48 -10.46 -15.85
N LEU A 147 1.55 -10.75 -16.60
CA LEU A 147 1.92 -9.94 -17.77
C LEU A 147 0.85 -10.00 -18.86
N ALA A 148 0.22 -11.16 -19.10
CA ALA A 148 -0.87 -11.28 -20.04
C ALA A 148 -2.10 -10.44 -19.63
N GLY A 149 -2.46 -10.46 -18.34
CA GLY A 149 -3.54 -9.62 -17.79
C GLY A 149 -3.23 -8.13 -17.86
N GLU A 150 -2.01 -7.71 -17.53
CA GLU A 150 -1.58 -6.31 -17.64
C GLU A 150 -1.50 -5.84 -19.10
N MET A 151 -1.08 -6.69 -20.03
CA MET A 151 -1.09 -6.36 -21.47
C MET A 151 -2.51 -6.21 -22.01
N LEU A 152 -3.45 -7.05 -21.56
CA LEU A 152 -4.88 -6.92 -21.89
C LEU A 152 -5.45 -5.60 -21.34
N LYS A 153 -5.13 -5.28 -20.07
CA LYS A 153 -5.51 -4.02 -19.42
C LYS A 153 -4.92 -2.79 -20.15
N ALA A 154 -3.63 -2.84 -20.52
CA ALA A 154 -2.96 -1.77 -21.25
C ALA A 154 -3.51 -1.56 -22.67
N ARG A 155 -3.99 -2.62 -23.33
CA ARG A 155 -4.65 -2.56 -24.65
C ARG A 155 -6.11 -2.06 -24.57
N ALA A 156 -6.68 -2.00 -23.38
CA ALA A 156 -8.05 -1.53 -23.11
C ALA A 156 -8.12 -0.03 -22.70
N GLY A 157 -7.03 0.54 -22.15
CA GLY A 157 -6.73 1.98 -22.04
C GLY A 157 -7.81 2.87 -21.41
N ILE A 158 -7.92 2.95 -20.07
CA ILE A 158 -9.00 3.68 -19.37
C ILE A 158 -8.58 4.14 -17.97
N ASP A 159 -8.80 5.41 -17.62
CA ASP A 159 -8.15 6.05 -16.47
C ASP A 159 -9.00 7.18 -15.79
N ILE A 160 -8.71 7.53 -14.50
CA ILE A 160 -9.46 8.46 -13.58
C ILE A 160 -8.54 9.42 -12.82
N LEU A 161 -8.88 10.72 -12.71
CA LEU A 161 -7.92 11.75 -12.27
C LEU A 161 -7.28 11.46 -10.90
N THR A 162 -8.05 11.09 -9.87
CA THR A 162 -7.49 10.55 -8.62
C THR A 162 -8.13 9.22 -8.20
N ARG A 163 -7.30 8.26 -7.78
CA ARG A 163 -7.69 6.86 -7.52
C ARG A 163 -7.12 6.31 -6.21
N VAL A 164 -7.69 5.22 -5.73
CA VAL A 164 -7.13 4.42 -4.63
C VAL A 164 -7.16 5.17 -3.29
N LEU A 165 -6.06 5.79 -2.85
CA LEU A 165 -6.00 6.34 -1.49
C LEU A 165 -5.29 7.70 -1.37
N ALA A 166 -4.01 7.84 -1.72
CA ALA A 166 -3.28 9.09 -1.43
C ALA A 166 -3.92 10.36 -2.06
N GLY A 167 -4.25 10.31 -3.35
CA GLY A 167 -4.95 11.41 -4.03
C GLY A 167 -6.36 11.68 -3.46
N PRO A 168 -7.22 10.64 -3.31
CA PRO A 168 -8.50 10.79 -2.64
C PRO A 168 -8.42 11.34 -1.20
N TRP A 169 -7.45 10.89 -0.39
CA TRP A 169 -7.21 11.39 0.97
C TRP A 169 -6.83 12.86 0.97
N CYS A 170 -5.89 13.26 0.09
CA CYS A 170 -5.49 14.64 -0.09
C CYS A 170 -6.68 15.54 -0.43
N THR A 171 -7.46 15.15 -1.44
CA THR A 171 -8.60 15.93 -1.93
C THR A 171 -9.78 15.94 -0.94
N GLN A 172 -9.96 14.90 -0.13
CA GLN A 172 -10.93 14.95 0.98
C GLN A 172 -10.52 15.95 2.05
N ASN A 173 -9.23 16.04 2.40
CA ASN A 173 -8.76 17.05 3.34
C ASN A 173 -8.98 18.47 2.81
N LEU A 174 -8.79 18.69 1.51
CA LEU A 174 -9.11 19.98 0.88
C LEU A 174 -10.61 20.28 0.96
N ALA A 175 -11.48 19.29 0.70
CA ALA A 175 -12.92 19.44 0.87
C ALA A 175 -13.30 19.79 2.31
N ASP A 176 -12.69 19.12 3.30
CA ASP A 176 -12.90 19.43 4.73
C ASP A 176 -12.46 20.87 5.07
N LEU A 177 -11.45 21.40 4.38
CA LEU A 177 -10.97 22.78 4.54
C LEU A 177 -11.82 23.80 3.76
N GLY A 178 -12.90 23.37 3.11
CA GLY A 178 -13.87 24.22 2.42
C GLY A 178 -13.65 24.34 0.91
N ALA A 179 -12.75 23.57 0.31
CA ALA A 179 -12.61 23.54 -1.15
C ALA A 179 -13.81 22.85 -1.80
N GLU A 180 -14.27 23.37 -2.93
CA GLU A 180 -15.12 22.61 -3.83
C GLU A 180 -14.26 21.57 -4.57
N VAL A 181 -14.59 20.30 -4.40
CA VAL A 181 -13.78 19.20 -4.94
C VAL A 181 -14.61 18.36 -5.89
N ILE A 182 -14.27 18.45 -7.17
CA ILE A 182 -14.85 17.63 -8.23
C ILE A 182 -13.96 16.42 -8.47
N LYS A 183 -14.48 15.23 -8.19
CA LYS A 183 -13.85 13.95 -8.52
C LYS A 183 -14.29 13.52 -9.91
N VAL A 184 -13.36 13.59 -10.86
CA VAL A 184 -13.56 13.09 -12.22
C VAL A 184 -13.28 11.60 -12.28
N GLU A 185 -14.29 10.82 -12.67
CA GLU A 185 -14.29 9.36 -12.64
C GLU A 185 -14.61 8.74 -14.00
N ARG A 186 -14.33 7.45 -14.17
CA ARG A 186 -14.69 6.72 -15.38
C ARG A 186 -16.20 6.48 -15.41
N PRO A 187 -16.85 6.66 -16.57
CA PRO A 187 -18.20 6.15 -16.79
C PRO A 187 -18.29 4.66 -16.40
N ASP A 188 -19.42 4.28 -15.81
CA ASP A 188 -19.79 2.95 -15.30
C ASP A 188 -18.91 2.35 -14.17
N ALA A 189 -17.59 2.50 -14.26
CA ALA A 189 -16.64 1.84 -13.37
C ALA A 189 -16.34 2.66 -12.12
N GLY A 190 -16.12 3.97 -12.26
CA GLY A 190 -15.62 4.81 -11.19
C GLY A 190 -14.24 4.41 -10.66
N ASP A 191 -13.88 4.99 -9.51
CA ASP A 191 -12.68 4.62 -8.74
C ASP A 191 -12.67 3.11 -8.42
N GLU A 192 -11.51 2.48 -8.50
CA GLU A 192 -11.36 1.04 -8.20
C GLU A 192 -11.81 0.71 -6.78
N THR A 193 -11.62 1.64 -5.83
CA THR A 193 -11.99 1.40 -4.43
C THR A 193 -13.48 1.32 -4.22
N ARG A 194 -14.33 1.80 -5.15
CA ARG A 194 -15.79 1.59 -5.05
C ARG A 194 -16.09 0.10 -4.93
N GLY A 195 -15.40 -0.75 -5.68
CA GLY A 195 -15.59 -2.21 -5.67
C GLY A 195 -14.83 -3.00 -4.59
N TRP A 196 -14.06 -2.36 -3.71
CA TRP A 196 -13.24 -3.06 -2.69
C TRP A 196 -14.02 -3.44 -1.43
N GLY A 197 -15.18 -4.06 -1.59
CA GLY A 197 -15.98 -4.63 -0.51
C GLY A 197 -15.98 -6.17 -0.51
N PRO A 198 -16.56 -6.82 0.51
CA PRO A 198 -17.12 -6.22 1.74
C PRO A 198 -16.03 -5.66 2.70
N PRO A 199 -16.37 -4.74 3.63
CA PRO A 199 -17.72 -4.24 3.90
C PRO A 199 -18.15 -3.13 2.93
N TRP A 200 -19.42 -3.22 2.55
CA TRP A 200 -20.13 -2.25 1.71
C TRP A 200 -20.76 -1.17 2.59
N MET A 201 -20.87 0.05 2.05
CA MET A 201 -21.66 1.07 2.73
C MET A 201 -23.15 0.70 2.70
N PRO A 202 -23.94 1.07 3.72
CA PRO A 202 -25.39 0.94 3.64
C PRO A 202 -25.99 2.02 2.72
N ASP A 203 -27.10 1.70 2.08
CA ASP A 203 -28.06 2.66 1.55
C ASP A 203 -29.10 3.05 2.62
N GLU A 204 -30.09 3.85 2.24
CA GLU A 204 -31.17 4.29 3.13
C GLU A 204 -32.01 3.18 3.72
N ALA A 205 -32.19 2.09 2.99
CA ALA A 205 -32.93 0.92 3.45
C ALA A 205 -32.03 -0.01 4.28
N GLY A 206 -30.78 0.38 4.54
CA GLY A 206 -29.78 -0.43 5.23
C GLY A 206 -29.21 -1.56 4.39
N GLN A 207 -29.46 -1.58 3.08
CA GLN A 207 -28.92 -2.58 2.15
C GLN A 207 -27.53 -2.19 1.67
N ALA A 208 -26.73 -3.17 1.23
CA ALA A 208 -25.39 -2.90 0.74
C ALA A 208 -25.43 -2.13 -0.60
N ARG A 209 -24.88 -0.92 -0.62
CA ARG A 209 -24.62 -0.18 -1.87
C ARG A 209 -23.36 -0.70 -2.54
N ARG A 210 -23.19 -0.33 -3.82
CA ARG A 210 -22.00 -0.69 -4.60
C ARG A 210 -20.70 -0.15 -4.00
N ASP A 211 -20.74 0.98 -3.32
CA ASP A 211 -19.55 1.63 -2.77
C ASP A 211 -19.06 0.95 -1.49
N SER A 212 -17.78 0.57 -1.49
CA SER A 212 -17.10 0.04 -0.32
C SER A 212 -16.90 1.10 0.76
N THR A 213 -16.71 0.63 2.00
CA THR A 213 -16.22 1.46 3.11
C THR A 213 -14.87 2.12 2.82
N TYR A 214 -14.01 1.49 2.00
CA TYR A 214 -12.73 2.04 1.60
C TYR A 214 -12.91 3.31 0.75
N TYR A 215 -13.79 3.25 -0.26
CA TYR A 215 -14.14 4.43 -1.05
C TYR A 215 -14.73 5.53 -0.17
N ALA A 216 -15.68 5.16 0.70
CA ALA A 216 -16.36 6.11 1.58
C ALA A 216 -15.41 6.83 2.54
N SER A 217 -14.34 6.17 2.99
CA SER A 217 -13.39 6.74 3.95
C SER A 217 -12.61 7.95 3.43
N THR A 218 -12.55 8.15 2.11
CA THR A 218 -11.68 9.15 1.46
C THR A 218 -12.38 10.01 0.39
N ASN A 219 -13.71 10.00 0.34
CA ASN A 219 -14.46 10.77 -0.67
C ASN A 219 -15.63 11.61 -0.13
N ARG A 220 -15.74 11.84 1.19
CA ARG A 220 -16.76 12.77 1.72
C ARG A 220 -16.51 14.20 1.21
N GLY A 221 -17.57 15.00 1.14
CA GLY A 221 -17.50 16.41 0.74
C GLY A 221 -17.26 16.65 -0.76
N LYS A 222 -17.06 15.60 -1.56
CA LYS A 222 -16.77 15.73 -3.00
C LYS A 222 -18.05 15.67 -3.84
N GLN A 223 -17.96 16.25 -5.03
CA GLN A 223 -18.87 15.99 -6.15
C GLN A 223 -18.25 14.92 -7.06
N SER A 224 -19.06 13.99 -7.58
CA SER A 224 -18.61 12.97 -8.54
C SER A 224 -19.15 13.30 -9.92
N ILE A 225 -18.26 13.39 -10.90
CA ILE A 225 -18.62 13.44 -12.32
C ILE A 225 -17.98 12.26 -13.05
N THR A 226 -18.58 11.86 -14.16
CA THR A 226 -18.04 10.84 -15.05
C THR A 226 -17.56 11.47 -16.35
N VAL A 227 -16.31 11.19 -16.73
CA VAL A 227 -15.70 11.63 -17.99
C VAL A 227 -14.72 10.57 -18.48
N ASP A 228 -14.91 10.07 -19.70
CA ASP A 228 -13.93 9.27 -20.43
C ASP A 228 -13.05 10.17 -21.32
N PHE A 229 -11.80 10.38 -20.90
CA PHE A 229 -10.83 11.20 -21.63
C PHE A 229 -9.93 10.40 -22.58
N ASN A 230 -10.23 9.13 -22.85
CA ASN A 230 -9.51 8.41 -23.90
C ASN A 230 -9.79 9.01 -25.29
N GLY A 231 -10.96 9.61 -25.47
CA GLY A 231 -11.34 10.39 -26.65
C GLY A 231 -11.04 11.89 -26.48
N GLY A 232 -10.95 12.60 -27.62
CA GLY A 232 -10.66 14.04 -27.64
C GLY A 232 -11.73 14.89 -26.93
N GLU A 233 -13.00 14.47 -26.94
CA GLU A 233 -14.08 15.22 -26.28
C GLU A 233 -13.93 15.22 -24.75
N GLY A 234 -13.61 14.07 -24.14
CA GLY A 234 -13.35 14.02 -22.70
C GLY A 234 -12.06 14.75 -22.30
N GLN A 235 -11.03 14.73 -23.15
CA GLN A 235 -9.82 15.54 -22.94
C GLN A 235 -10.16 17.03 -22.93
N GLU A 236 -10.99 17.48 -23.87
CA GLU A 236 -11.43 18.87 -23.95
C GLU A 236 -12.26 19.27 -22.72
N ILE A 237 -13.15 18.40 -22.24
CA ILE A 237 -13.87 18.63 -20.97
C ILE A 237 -12.87 18.89 -19.84
N ILE A 238 -11.90 18.00 -19.63
CA ILE A 238 -10.92 18.14 -18.55
C ILE A 238 -10.05 19.39 -18.74
N ARG A 239 -9.64 19.71 -19.97
CA ARG A 239 -8.86 20.92 -20.29
C ARG A 239 -9.63 22.19 -19.95
N ARG A 240 -10.91 22.26 -20.33
CA ARG A 240 -11.79 23.40 -20.03
C ARG A 240 -12.01 23.57 -18.53
N MET A 241 -12.15 22.47 -17.78
CA MET A 241 -12.20 22.52 -16.32
C MET A 241 -10.87 23.01 -15.74
N ALA A 242 -9.74 22.45 -16.17
CA ALA A 242 -8.41 22.83 -15.68
C ALA A 242 -8.06 24.31 -15.97
N ALA A 243 -8.64 24.90 -17.02
CA ALA A 243 -8.48 26.31 -17.35
C ALA A 243 -9.07 27.26 -16.27
N THR A 244 -10.01 26.79 -15.46
CA THR A 244 -10.69 27.59 -14.43
C THR A 244 -10.49 27.06 -13.01
N CYS A 245 -9.99 25.83 -12.84
CA CYS A 245 -9.68 25.27 -11.52
C CYS A 245 -8.42 25.88 -10.89
N ASP A 246 -8.43 25.99 -9.55
CA ASP A 246 -7.25 26.40 -8.79
C ASP A 246 -6.19 25.31 -8.66
N VAL A 247 -6.66 24.07 -8.49
CA VAL A 247 -5.84 22.91 -8.18
C VAL A 247 -6.28 21.73 -9.03
N LEU A 248 -5.32 21.04 -9.65
CA LEU A 248 -5.53 19.72 -10.26
C LEU A 248 -4.66 18.71 -9.51
N VAL A 249 -5.28 17.67 -8.96
CA VAL A 249 -4.57 16.56 -8.32
C VAL A 249 -4.72 15.32 -9.19
N GLU A 250 -3.62 14.63 -9.43
CA GLU A 250 -3.60 13.37 -10.17
C GLU A 250 -2.67 12.34 -9.54
N ASN A 251 -2.91 11.05 -9.77
CA ASN A 251 -2.04 9.98 -9.28
C ASN A 251 -1.81 8.84 -10.27
N TYR A 252 -1.63 9.20 -11.54
CA TYR A 252 -1.28 8.23 -12.58
C TYR A 252 0.19 7.88 -12.59
N LYS A 253 0.52 6.85 -13.38
CA LYS A 253 1.89 6.60 -13.78
C LYS A 253 2.41 7.83 -14.55
N VAL A 254 3.68 8.14 -14.31
CA VAL A 254 4.38 9.26 -14.94
C VAL A 254 4.19 9.25 -16.45
N GLY A 255 3.81 10.40 -17.00
CA GLY A 255 3.58 10.61 -18.42
C GLY A 255 2.23 10.13 -18.95
N THR A 256 1.36 9.52 -18.14
CA THR A 256 0.03 9.10 -18.62
C THR A 256 -0.80 10.29 -19.09
N LEU A 257 -1.03 11.30 -18.26
CA LEU A 257 -1.85 12.46 -18.63
C LEU A 257 -1.19 13.34 -19.70
N ALA A 258 0.14 13.44 -19.71
CA ALA A 258 0.87 14.17 -20.76
C ALA A 258 0.59 13.61 -22.17
N ARG A 259 0.39 12.30 -22.32
CA ARG A 259 0.01 11.68 -23.61
C ARG A 259 -1.37 12.12 -24.11
N TYR A 260 -2.22 12.62 -23.22
CA TYR A 260 -3.55 13.11 -23.52
C TYR A 260 -3.61 14.65 -23.59
N GLY A 261 -2.47 15.34 -23.49
CA GLY A 261 -2.41 16.81 -23.42
C GLY A 261 -3.05 17.37 -22.14
N LEU A 262 -2.95 16.61 -21.04
CA LEU A 262 -3.48 16.92 -19.71
C LEU A 262 -2.35 16.96 -18.65
N GLY A 263 -1.09 17.04 -19.09
CA GLY A 263 0.06 17.24 -18.22
C GLY A 263 0.15 18.68 -17.71
N TYR A 264 0.99 18.90 -16.70
CA TYR A 264 1.19 20.25 -16.15
C TYR A 264 1.64 21.27 -17.21
N GLU A 265 2.61 20.91 -18.04
CA GLU A 265 3.13 21.80 -19.09
C GLU A 265 2.05 22.18 -20.11
N ASP A 266 1.16 21.23 -20.46
CA ASP A 266 0.06 21.48 -21.40
C ASP A 266 -0.99 22.43 -20.79
N LEU A 267 -1.31 22.24 -19.51
CA LEU A 267 -2.41 22.96 -18.86
C LEU A 267 -2.00 24.33 -18.31
N ARG A 268 -0.72 24.54 -17.95
CA ARG A 268 -0.27 25.85 -17.44
C ARG A 268 -0.33 26.96 -18.48
N GLU A 269 -0.34 26.63 -19.77
CA GLU A 269 -0.47 27.63 -20.84
C GLU A 269 -1.85 28.31 -20.79
N ALA A 270 -2.90 27.53 -20.57
CA ALA A 270 -4.26 28.03 -20.42
C ALA A 270 -4.53 28.60 -19.01
N ASN A 271 -3.83 28.09 -17.99
CA ASN A 271 -3.96 28.54 -16.61
C ASN A 271 -2.59 28.63 -15.89
N PRO A 272 -1.88 29.77 -16.02
CA PRO A 272 -0.59 29.98 -15.35
C PRO A 272 -0.68 29.96 -13.81
N GLY A 273 -1.88 30.14 -13.26
CA GLY A 273 -2.18 30.08 -11.82
C GLY A 273 -2.43 28.66 -11.28
N LEU A 274 -2.40 27.63 -12.15
CA LEU A 274 -2.74 26.26 -11.78
C LEU A 274 -1.71 25.65 -10.82
N VAL A 275 -2.17 25.21 -9.65
CA VAL A 275 -1.40 24.30 -8.78
C VAL A 275 -1.68 22.88 -9.22
N TYR A 276 -0.69 22.23 -9.84
CA TYR A 276 -0.81 20.85 -10.32
C TYR A 276 -0.08 19.93 -9.36
N CYS A 277 -0.73 18.90 -8.82
CA CYS A 277 -0.13 17.97 -7.87
C CYS A 277 -0.15 16.56 -8.44
N SER A 278 1.03 16.03 -8.72
CA SER A 278 1.24 14.65 -9.14
C SER A 278 1.62 13.80 -7.93
N VAL A 279 0.77 12.84 -7.58
CA VAL A 279 1.05 11.87 -6.52
C VAL A 279 1.49 10.55 -7.15
N THR A 280 2.78 10.23 -7.09
CA THR A 280 3.33 9.04 -7.74
C THR A 280 4.10 8.16 -6.76
N GLY A 281 4.42 6.94 -7.18
CA GLY A 281 5.19 6.02 -6.36
C GLY A 281 6.62 6.50 -6.06
N TYR A 282 7.31 6.98 -7.09
CA TYR A 282 8.77 7.20 -7.10
C TYR A 282 9.19 8.62 -7.51
N GLY A 283 8.23 9.53 -7.73
CA GLY A 283 8.46 10.86 -8.29
C GLY A 283 8.36 10.90 -9.82
N GLN A 284 8.29 12.10 -10.38
CA GLN A 284 8.23 12.36 -11.83
C GLN A 284 9.57 12.09 -12.53
N THR A 285 10.67 11.98 -11.77
CA THR A 285 12.03 11.81 -12.31
C THR A 285 12.74 10.57 -11.73
N GLY A 286 13.94 10.29 -12.22
CA GLY A 286 14.75 9.17 -11.72
C GLY A 286 14.48 7.81 -12.37
N PRO A 287 15.19 6.76 -11.91
CA PRO A 287 15.24 5.45 -12.58
C PRO A 287 13.95 4.63 -12.40
N TYR A 288 13.16 4.90 -11.36
CA TYR A 288 11.97 4.13 -11.02
C TYR A 288 10.64 4.83 -11.34
N ARG A 289 10.67 6.03 -11.93
CA ARG A 289 9.48 6.85 -12.24
C ARG A 289 8.35 6.12 -12.98
N HIS A 290 8.69 5.15 -13.84
CA HIS A 290 7.73 4.40 -14.64
C HIS A 290 7.16 3.15 -13.96
N ARG A 291 7.70 2.77 -12.79
CA ARG A 291 7.28 1.55 -12.08
C ARG A 291 5.92 1.75 -11.42
N PRO A 292 5.03 0.74 -11.48
CA PRO A 292 3.82 0.75 -10.66
C PRO A 292 4.20 0.64 -9.18
N GLY A 293 3.31 1.09 -8.30
CA GLY A 293 3.45 0.87 -6.87
C GLY A 293 2.15 1.08 -6.13
N TYR A 294 1.95 0.27 -5.11
CA TYR A 294 0.97 0.47 -4.04
C TYR A 294 1.72 0.69 -2.74
N ASP A 295 1.06 1.31 -1.75
CA ASP A 295 1.58 1.59 -0.42
C ASP A 295 2.48 0.48 0.16
N PHE A 296 2.05 -0.78 0.10
CA PHE A 296 2.78 -1.90 0.70
C PHE A 296 4.21 -2.04 0.15
N VAL A 297 4.41 -1.76 -1.14
CA VAL A 297 5.75 -1.75 -1.77
C VAL A 297 6.60 -0.66 -1.14
N PHE A 298 6.05 0.55 -0.92
CA PHE A 298 6.77 1.69 -0.37
C PHE A 298 7.05 1.55 1.12
N GLN A 299 6.19 0.87 1.90
CA GLN A 299 6.51 0.49 3.27
C GLN A 299 7.74 -0.44 3.33
N GLY A 300 7.85 -1.37 2.38
CA GLY A 300 9.01 -2.25 2.26
C GLY A 300 10.27 -1.50 1.83
N MET A 301 10.17 -0.69 0.78
CA MET A 301 11.31 0.02 0.18
C MET A 301 11.88 1.14 1.06
N SER A 302 11.05 1.81 1.84
CA SER A 302 11.47 2.91 2.73
C SER A 302 12.20 2.43 3.99
N GLY A 303 12.21 1.11 4.26
CA GLY A 303 12.75 0.55 5.49
C GLY A 303 11.78 0.57 6.67
N LEU A 304 10.56 1.10 6.53
CA LEU A 304 9.55 1.10 7.60
C LEU A 304 9.22 -0.33 8.07
N MET A 305 9.09 -1.29 7.14
CA MET A 305 8.89 -2.69 7.50
C MET A 305 10.09 -3.31 8.23
N SER A 306 11.32 -2.82 7.99
CA SER A 306 12.50 -3.28 8.72
C SER A 306 12.43 -2.91 10.21
N LEU A 307 11.66 -1.87 10.56
CA LEU A 307 11.48 -1.39 11.92
C LEU A 307 10.26 -2.02 12.61
N THR A 308 9.34 -2.59 11.82
CA THR A 308 8.00 -2.99 12.28
C THR A 308 7.89 -4.51 12.32
N GLY A 309 7.39 -5.03 13.44
CA GLY A 309 7.23 -6.47 13.69
C GLY A 309 7.85 -6.87 15.03
N ALA A 310 7.63 -8.12 15.42
CA ALA A 310 8.23 -8.65 16.65
C ALA A 310 9.77 -8.60 16.55
N PRO A 311 10.48 -8.42 17.69
CA PRO A 311 11.94 -8.48 17.72
C PRO A 311 12.46 -9.78 17.11
N ASP A 312 13.63 -9.70 16.48
CA ASP A 312 14.33 -10.88 15.99
C ASP A 312 14.95 -11.64 17.17
N ASP A 313 14.90 -12.97 17.13
CA ASP A 313 15.61 -13.82 18.09
C ASP A 313 17.11 -13.77 17.78
N PRO A 314 17.96 -13.27 18.70
CA PRO A 314 19.41 -13.21 18.50
C PRO A 314 20.04 -14.61 18.35
N LEU A 315 19.38 -15.66 18.82
CA LEU A 315 19.88 -17.04 18.83
C LEU A 315 19.35 -17.87 17.66
N ASN A 316 18.37 -17.36 16.91
CA ASN A 316 17.74 -18.09 15.83
C ASN A 316 17.35 -17.12 14.70
N GLU A 317 18.30 -16.88 13.79
CA GLU A 317 18.08 -16.05 12.61
C GLU A 317 16.89 -16.59 11.79
N GLY A 318 15.78 -15.85 11.77
CA GLY A 318 14.51 -16.25 11.14
C GLY A 318 13.40 -16.61 12.13
N ALA A 319 13.71 -16.79 13.41
CA ALA A 319 12.72 -16.82 14.48
C ALA A 319 12.42 -15.39 14.94
N GLY A 320 11.18 -14.97 14.72
CA GLY A 320 10.71 -13.60 14.93
C GLY A 320 9.45 -13.37 14.11
N GLY A 321 8.86 -12.18 14.20
CA GLY A 321 7.64 -11.84 13.45
C GLY A 321 7.89 -11.51 11.97
N GLY A 322 9.16 -11.42 11.56
CA GLY A 322 9.61 -10.88 10.28
C GLY A 322 9.30 -9.39 10.10
N PRO A 323 9.71 -8.77 8.99
CA PRO A 323 9.26 -7.44 8.60
C PRO A 323 7.74 -7.44 8.40
N GLN A 324 7.04 -6.56 9.11
CA GLN A 324 5.58 -6.43 9.05
C GLN A 324 5.18 -5.06 8.50
N LYS A 325 4.11 -5.02 7.71
CA LYS A 325 3.51 -3.74 7.29
C LYS A 325 2.67 -3.16 8.43
N PHE A 326 2.46 -1.85 8.39
CA PHE A 326 1.47 -1.20 9.21
C PHE A 326 0.05 -1.64 8.80
N GLY A 327 -0.88 -1.63 9.77
CA GLY A 327 -2.23 -2.16 9.60
C GLY A 327 -3.05 -1.45 8.52
N VAL A 328 -2.72 -0.19 8.24
CA VAL A 328 -3.32 0.66 7.21
C VAL A 328 -2.26 1.12 6.20
N ALA A 329 -2.71 1.69 5.08
CA ALA A 329 -1.84 2.17 4.01
C ALA A 329 -1.16 3.49 4.39
N VAL A 330 -0.14 3.39 5.26
CA VAL A 330 0.49 4.53 5.93
C VAL A 330 1.28 5.45 5.00
N ALA A 331 1.94 4.89 3.97
CA ALA A 331 2.62 5.69 2.95
C ALA A 331 1.61 6.47 2.12
N ASP A 332 0.50 5.85 1.71
CA ASP A 332 -0.59 6.56 1.01
C ASP A 332 -1.17 7.70 1.85
N MET A 333 -1.51 7.42 3.12
CA MET A 333 -2.07 8.44 4.03
C MET A 333 -1.10 9.58 4.31
N ALA A 334 0.17 9.27 4.60
CA ALA A 334 1.21 10.27 4.83
C ALA A 334 1.42 11.13 3.58
N THR A 335 1.46 10.50 2.40
CA THR A 335 1.60 11.21 1.12
C THR A 335 0.42 12.12 0.85
N GLY A 336 -0.81 11.66 1.10
CA GLY A 336 -1.99 12.50 0.97
C GLY A 336 -1.97 13.71 1.94
N LEU A 337 -1.47 13.54 3.17
CA LEU A 337 -1.28 14.65 4.12
C LEU A 337 -0.21 15.64 3.65
N TYR A 338 0.95 15.16 3.19
CA TYR A 338 2.00 16.00 2.62
C TYR A 338 1.53 16.73 1.37
N ALA A 339 0.75 16.08 0.51
CA ALA A 339 0.15 16.70 -0.68
C ALA A 339 -0.83 17.82 -0.29
N SER A 340 -1.70 17.60 0.71
CA SER A 340 -2.59 18.66 1.21
C SER A 340 -1.81 19.87 1.73
N LEU A 341 -0.73 19.65 2.50
CA LEU A 341 0.14 20.71 2.99
C LEU A 341 0.88 21.45 1.86
N ALA A 342 1.40 20.70 0.89
CA ALA A 342 2.12 21.28 -0.25
C ALA A 342 1.20 22.13 -1.13
N ILE A 343 -0.05 21.68 -1.34
CA ILE A 343 -1.06 22.43 -2.10
C ILE A 343 -1.42 23.73 -1.37
N THR A 344 -1.69 23.69 -0.06
CA THR A 344 -2.01 24.92 0.69
C THR A 344 -0.84 25.90 0.71
N ALA A 345 0.39 25.40 0.80
CA ALA A 345 1.60 26.23 0.68
C ALA A 345 1.75 26.84 -0.73
N ALA A 346 1.49 26.07 -1.78
CA ALA A 346 1.53 26.53 -3.17
C ALA A 346 0.45 27.58 -3.46
N LEU A 347 -0.77 27.39 -2.97
CA LEU A 347 -1.85 28.38 -3.05
C LEU A 347 -1.48 29.66 -2.31
N ALA A 348 -0.92 29.56 -1.10
CA ALA A 348 -0.46 30.73 -0.35
C ALA A 348 0.69 31.47 -1.06
N TRP A 349 1.54 30.76 -1.80
CA TRP A 349 2.55 31.38 -2.66
C TRP A 349 1.92 32.07 -3.87
N ARG A 350 0.96 31.42 -4.53
CA ARG A 350 0.21 31.96 -5.66
C ARG A 350 -0.47 33.30 -5.33
N GLU A 351 -1.02 33.46 -4.13
CA GLU A 351 -1.59 34.74 -3.68
C GLU A 351 -0.59 35.92 -3.72
N ARG A 352 0.72 35.64 -3.63
CA ARG A 352 1.78 36.66 -3.71
C ARG A 352 2.41 36.78 -5.09
N SER A 353 2.52 35.67 -5.80
CA SER A 353 3.23 35.61 -7.09
C SER A 353 2.31 35.77 -8.31
N GLY A 354 1.02 35.47 -8.17
CA GLY A 354 0.07 35.28 -9.27
C GLY A 354 0.29 33.99 -10.08
N LEU A 355 1.24 33.14 -9.69
CA LEU A 355 1.64 31.95 -10.45
C LEU A 355 1.32 30.67 -9.66
N GLY A 356 0.94 29.63 -10.38
CA GLY A 356 0.85 28.26 -9.89
C GLY A 356 2.18 27.51 -10.04
N GLN A 357 2.19 26.23 -9.69
CA GLN A 357 3.39 25.38 -9.77
C GLN A 357 3.03 23.90 -9.82
N HIS A 358 3.97 23.09 -10.30
CA HIS A 358 3.90 21.63 -10.21
C HIS A 358 4.46 21.14 -8.88
N ILE A 359 3.69 20.31 -8.19
CA ILE A 359 4.08 19.56 -6.99
C ILE A 359 4.32 18.11 -7.41
N ASP A 360 5.56 17.67 -7.36
CA ASP A 360 5.95 16.27 -7.51
C ASP A 360 5.98 15.61 -6.12
N MET A 361 4.97 14.79 -5.83
CA MET A 361 4.81 14.14 -4.53
C MET A 361 5.02 12.62 -4.67
N ALA A 362 6.08 12.11 -4.06
CA ALA A 362 6.45 10.69 -4.13
C ALA A 362 6.11 9.93 -2.85
N LEU A 363 5.45 8.76 -2.98
CA LEU A 363 5.12 7.88 -1.85
C LEU A 363 6.39 7.38 -1.13
N LEU A 364 7.44 7.04 -1.88
CA LEU A 364 8.70 6.58 -1.29
C LEU A 364 9.36 7.65 -0.40
N ASP A 365 9.36 8.90 -0.86
CA ASP A 365 9.94 10.03 -0.13
C ASP A 365 9.16 10.30 1.16
N CYS A 366 7.82 10.29 1.06
CA CYS A 366 6.94 10.45 2.22
C CYS A 366 7.11 9.32 3.24
N ALA A 367 7.26 8.08 2.78
CA ALA A 367 7.48 6.93 3.66
C ALA A 367 8.85 7.00 4.37
N LEU A 368 9.90 7.46 3.68
CA LEU A 368 11.21 7.71 4.30
C LEU A 368 11.14 8.86 5.32
N ALA A 369 10.45 9.95 4.98
CA ALA A 369 10.26 11.09 5.89
C ALA A 369 9.51 10.68 7.17
N LEU A 370 8.51 9.79 7.06
CA LEU A 370 7.79 9.22 8.20
C LEU A 370 8.73 8.46 9.15
N GLY A 371 9.75 7.79 8.61
CA GLY A 371 10.77 7.07 9.38
C GLY A 371 11.94 7.94 9.90
N SER A 372 11.84 9.27 9.81
CA SER A 372 12.95 10.22 10.00
C SER A 372 13.81 9.98 11.24
N ASN A 373 13.23 9.74 12.42
CA ASN A 373 13.99 9.51 13.65
C ASN A 373 14.98 8.34 13.51
N GLN A 374 14.51 7.20 13.00
CA GLN A 374 15.34 6.01 12.80
C GLN A 374 16.29 6.16 11.61
N ALA A 375 15.83 6.81 10.53
CA ALA A 375 16.65 7.08 9.36
C ALA A 375 17.84 8.00 9.71
N VAL A 376 17.61 9.09 10.45
CA VAL A 376 18.68 9.99 10.94
C VAL A 376 19.60 9.25 11.89
N GLY A 377 19.07 8.39 12.77
CA GLY A 377 19.88 7.52 13.63
C GLY A 377 20.84 6.62 12.83
N TYR A 378 20.38 6.04 11.73
CA TYR A 378 21.23 5.30 10.79
C TYR A 378 22.26 6.20 10.11
N LEU A 379 21.84 7.34 9.55
CA LEU A 379 22.75 8.28 8.87
C LEU A 379 23.87 8.78 9.80
N ALA A 380 23.56 9.00 11.08
CA ALA A 380 24.53 9.47 12.07
C ALA A 380 25.48 8.38 12.59
N SER A 381 25.05 7.11 12.61
CA SER A 381 25.79 6.04 13.30
C SER A 381 26.29 4.92 12.38
N GLY A 382 25.77 4.81 11.15
CA GLY A 382 25.95 3.69 10.24
C GLY A 382 25.27 2.39 10.69
N LYS A 383 24.56 2.38 11.83
CA LYS A 383 23.95 1.18 12.40
C LYS A 383 22.50 1.07 11.97
N VAL A 384 22.17 -0.02 11.27
CA VAL A 384 20.79 -0.30 10.85
C VAL A 384 19.92 -0.56 12.09
N PRO A 385 18.81 0.18 12.27
CA PRO A 385 17.92 -0.05 13.41
C PRO A 385 17.20 -1.40 13.29
N ARG A 386 16.85 -1.97 14.44
CA ARG A 386 16.22 -3.30 14.55
C ARG A 386 14.76 -3.20 14.97
N ARG A 387 14.00 -4.27 14.77
CA ARG A 387 12.63 -4.41 15.29
C ARG A 387 12.64 -4.52 16.80
N TYR A 388 11.72 -3.81 17.45
CA TYR A 388 11.51 -3.85 18.90
C TYR A 388 10.08 -4.28 19.28
N GLY A 389 9.26 -4.74 18.33
CA GLY A 389 7.85 -4.99 18.59
C GLY A 389 7.15 -3.71 19.03
N ASN A 390 6.48 -3.77 20.18
CA ASN A 390 5.82 -2.61 20.78
C ASN A 390 6.73 -1.79 21.71
N ALA A 391 8.02 -2.12 21.81
CA ALA A 391 8.96 -1.35 22.64
C ALA A 391 9.60 -0.19 21.85
N HIS A 392 9.86 0.92 22.52
CA HIS A 392 10.56 2.05 21.91
C HIS A 392 12.08 1.80 21.89
N PRO A 393 12.77 2.10 20.78
CA PRO A 393 14.22 1.89 20.68
C PRO A 393 15.01 2.84 21.60
N ASN A 394 14.51 4.06 21.83
CA ASN A 394 15.23 5.14 22.50
C ASN A 394 14.67 5.55 23.88
N ALA A 395 13.71 4.79 24.44
CA ALA A 395 13.13 5.06 25.76
C ALA A 395 12.74 3.76 26.47
N VAL A 396 12.97 3.66 27.78
CA VAL A 396 12.70 2.46 28.59
C VAL A 396 12.24 2.89 30.00
N PRO A 397 11.15 2.32 30.56
CA PRO A 397 10.17 1.46 29.87
C PRO A 397 9.27 2.29 28.95
N TYR A 398 9.12 1.86 27.70
CA TYR A 398 8.16 2.43 26.77
C TYR A 398 7.66 1.29 25.90
N GLN A 399 6.70 0.52 26.41
CA GLN A 399 6.27 -0.74 25.80
C GLN A 399 4.93 -1.25 26.34
N VAL A 400 4.46 -2.34 25.75
CA VAL A 400 3.33 -3.13 26.25
C VAL A 400 3.81 -4.10 27.33
N PHE A 401 3.08 -4.13 28.44
CA PHE A 401 3.23 -5.12 29.51
C PHE A 401 1.98 -6.00 29.60
N ALA A 402 2.18 -7.27 29.97
CA ALA A 402 1.08 -8.13 30.39
C ALA A 402 0.69 -7.76 31.83
N SER A 403 -0.61 -7.66 32.08
CA SER A 403 -1.19 -7.56 33.42
C SER A 403 -1.76 -8.92 33.83
N LEU A 404 -2.43 -8.98 34.99
CA LEU A 404 -3.10 -10.19 35.47
C LEU A 404 -4.19 -10.69 34.50
N ASP A 405 -4.91 -9.77 33.85
CA ASP A 405 -6.12 -10.04 33.07
C ASP A 405 -6.03 -9.55 31.60
N GLY A 406 -4.91 -8.94 31.19
CA GLY A 406 -4.82 -8.34 29.87
C GLY A 406 -3.45 -7.76 29.54
N LYS A 407 -3.47 -6.59 28.89
CA LYS A 407 -2.27 -5.86 28.46
C LYS A 407 -2.50 -4.37 28.59
N LEU A 408 -1.45 -3.64 28.97
CA LEU A 408 -1.44 -2.18 28.98
C LEU A 408 -0.13 -1.62 28.43
N ILE A 409 -0.21 -0.41 27.92
CA ILE A 409 0.94 0.37 27.47
C ILE A 409 1.43 1.20 28.66
N VAL A 410 2.74 1.22 28.87
CA VAL A 410 3.42 2.17 29.76
C VAL A 410 4.46 2.92 28.95
N ALA A 411 4.41 4.26 29.01
CA ALA A 411 5.26 5.15 28.22
C ALA A 411 6.02 6.13 29.14
N VAL A 412 7.23 5.74 29.55
CA VAL A 412 8.15 6.58 30.34
C VAL A 412 9.19 7.20 29.41
N GLY A 413 9.05 8.50 29.16
CA GLY A 413 9.92 9.27 28.26
C GLY A 413 11.11 9.93 28.94
N ASN A 414 11.10 10.09 30.27
CA ASN A 414 12.16 10.79 31.00
C ASN A 414 12.42 10.21 32.41
N ASP A 415 13.48 10.67 33.07
CA ASP A 415 13.89 10.15 34.38
C ASP A 415 12.90 10.48 35.50
N GLY A 416 12.24 11.63 35.45
CA GLY A 416 11.21 12.01 36.44
C GLY A 416 9.99 11.09 36.36
N GLN A 417 9.54 10.79 35.14
CA GLN A 417 8.48 9.80 34.90
C GLN A 417 8.92 8.39 35.32
N PHE A 418 10.20 8.04 35.17
CA PHE A 418 10.71 6.75 35.63
C PHE A 418 10.66 6.64 37.16
N ALA A 419 11.07 7.69 37.88
CA ALA A 419 10.96 7.73 39.33
C ALA A 419 9.50 7.65 39.81
N ALA A 420 8.59 8.37 39.15
CA ALA A 420 7.16 8.30 39.44
C ALA A 420 6.59 6.88 39.19
N TYR A 421 6.96 6.27 38.06
CA TYR A 421 6.59 4.89 37.72
C TYR A 421 7.10 3.89 38.76
N CYS A 422 8.40 3.94 39.10
CA CYS A 422 9.01 3.09 40.13
C CYS A 422 8.30 3.22 41.48
N LYS A 423 7.95 4.45 41.89
CA LYS A 423 7.15 4.68 43.10
C LYS A 423 5.75 4.07 42.98
N ALA A 424 5.07 4.26 41.85
CA ALA A 424 3.72 3.75 41.61
C ALA A 424 3.66 2.21 41.63
N ILE A 425 4.70 1.53 41.16
CA ILE A 425 4.79 0.06 41.21
C ILE A 425 5.38 -0.48 42.53
N GLY A 426 5.62 0.39 43.53
CA GLY A 426 6.14 0.01 44.84
C GLY A 426 7.62 -0.37 44.85
N ARG A 427 8.40 0.05 43.85
CA ARG A 427 9.83 -0.27 43.69
C ARG A 427 10.69 0.99 43.47
N PRO A 428 10.66 1.98 44.40
CA PRO A 428 11.39 3.24 44.23
C PRO A 428 12.91 3.06 44.11
N GLU A 429 13.47 1.97 44.65
CA GLU A 429 14.90 1.67 44.58
C GLU A 429 15.39 1.41 43.15
N LEU A 430 14.52 0.98 42.23
CA LEU A 430 14.85 0.86 40.81
C LEU A 430 15.22 2.22 40.19
N ALA A 431 14.61 3.32 40.65
CA ALA A 431 14.95 4.66 40.17
C ALA A 431 16.25 5.20 40.79
N ALA A 432 16.66 4.68 41.95
CA ALA A 432 17.90 5.03 42.63
C ALA A 432 19.11 4.20 42.16
N ASP A 433 18.87 3.04 41.52
CA ASP A 433 19.94 2.21 40.95
C ASP A 433 20.70 3.00 39.86
N ALA A 434 22.03 3.10 40.01
CA ALA A 434 22.90 3.84 39.10
C ALA A 434 22.78 3.36 37.64
N ARG A 435 22.40 2.09 37.40
CA ARG A 435 22.16 1.52 36.07
C ARG A 435 20.90 2.07 35.42
N PHE A 436 19.89 2.46 36.20
CA PHE A 436 18.55 2.79 35.72
C PHE A 436 18.13 4.24 35.99
N ALA A 437 18.88 4.99 36.81
CA ALA A 437 18.57 6.36 37.16
C ALA A 437 18.46 7.29 35.93
N LYS A 438 19.22 7.02 34.87
CA LYS A 438 19.24 7.79 33.62
C LYS A 438 18.76 6.96 32.43
N VAL A 439 18.06 7.60 31.49
CA VAL A 439 17.53 6.94 30.27
C VAL A 439 18.61 6.21 29.48
N SER A 440 19.80 6.80 29.35
CA SER A 440 20.96 6.17 28.69
C SER A 440 21.37 4.88 29.39
N GLY A 441 21.40 4.88 30.72
CA GLY A 441 21.64 3.69 31.53
C GLY A 441 20.55 2.64 31.34
N ARG A 442 19.27 3.04 31.34
CA ARG A 442 18.14 2.12 31.08
C ARG A 442 18.19 1.50 29.69
N LEU A 443 18.66 2.23 28.68
CA LEU A 443 18.84 1.71 27.33
C LEU A 443 19.93 0.65 27.26
N VAL A 444 21.08 0.91 27.89
CA VAL A 444 22.21 -0.04 27.98
C VAL A 444 21.82 -1.29 28.76
N ASN A 445 21.07 -1.12 29.86
CA ASN A 445 20.72 -2.20 30.78
C ASN A 445 19.26 -2.68 30.62
N ARG A 446 18.67 -2.53 29.42
CA ARG A 446 17.25 -2.82 29.20
C ARG A 446 16.89 -4.27 29.49
N ASP A 447 17.78 -5.20 29.15
CA ASP A 447 17.57 -6.63 29.33
C ASP A 447 17.59 -7.04 30.82
N ALA A 448 18.23 -6.23 31.67
CA ALA A 448 18.23 -6.41 33.11
C ALA A 448 17.01 -5.77 33.79
N LEU A 449 16.50 -4.66 33.25
CA LEU A 449 15.38 -3.90 33.84
C LEU A 449 14.02 -4.49 33.46
N LEU A 450 13.80 -4.77 32.17
CA LEU A 450 12.48 -5.09 31.64
C LEU A 450 11.83 -6.36 32.23
N PRO A 451 12.56 -7.47 32.49
CA PRO A 451 11.97 -8.64 33.12
C PRO A 451 11.40 -8.32 34.51
N GLN A 452 12.13 -7.56 35.32
CA GLN A 452 11.67 -7.16 36.65
C GLN A 452 10.39 -6.33 36.58
N LEU A 453 10.32 -5.38 35.65
CA LEU A 453 9.12 -4.57 35.44
C LEU A 453 7.95 -5.44 34.95
N ALA A 454 8.20 -6.35 34.02
CA ALA A 454 7.17 -7.24 33.49
C ALA A 454 6.58 -8.16 34.56
N ASP A 455 7.38 -8.70 35.46
CA ASP A 455 6.91 -9.53 36.57
C ASP A 455 6.00 -8.74 37.52
N ILE A 456 6.36 -7.49 37.82
CA ILE A 456 5.52 -6.61 38.66
C ILE A 456 4.21 -6.28 37.97
N MET A 457 4.24 -5.92 36.67
CA MET A 457 3.01 -5.56 35.96
C MET A 457 2.01 -6.73 35.90
N ARG A 458 2.46 -7.99 36.01
CA ARG A 458 1.56 -9.16 36.06
C ARG A 458 0.80 -9.34 37.37
N THR A 459 1.14 -8.61 38.44
CA THR A 459 0.57 -8.86 39.78
C THR A 459 -0.78 -8.19 40.03
N ASP A 460 -1.27 -7.37 39.11
CA ASP A 460 -2.51 -6.60 39.27
C ASP A 460 -3.27 -6.49 37.95
N THR A 461 -4.54 -6.13 38.01
CA THR A 461 -5.40 -5.99 36.83
C THR A 461 -5.01 -4.79 35.97
N THR A 462 -5.40 -4.83 34.71
CA THR A 462 -5.18 -3.73 33.75
C THR A 462 -5.75 -2.42 34.29
N GLU A 463 -6.98 -2.45 34.78
CA GLU A 463 -7.68 -1.28 35.32
C GLU A 463 -6.97 -0.70 36.56
N ALA A 464 -6.58 -1.55 37.51
CA ALA A 464 -5.90 -1.11 38.73
C ALA A 464 -4.54 -0.46 38.42
N TRP A 465 -3.80 -1.02 37.46
CA TRP A 465 -2.53 -0.41 37.02
C TRP A 465 -2.75 0.92 36.33
N LEU A 466 -3.70 1.02 35.40
CA LEU A 466 -3.99 2.27 34.70
C LEU A 466 -4.35 3.38 35.69
N ALA A 467 -5.24 3.11 36.65
CA ALA A 467 -5.62 4.08 37.68
C ALA A 467 -4.42 4.53 38.53
N ARG A 468 -3.55 3.60 38.93
CA ARG A 468 -2.37 3.89 39.76
C ARG A 468 -1.31 4.70 39.00
N LEU A 469 -1.08 4.36 37.73
CA LEU A 469 -0.11 5.04 36.89
C LEU A 469 -0.57 6.44 36.48
N GLU A 470 -1.86 6.59 36.14
CA GLU A 470 -2.47 7.89 35.85
C GLU A 470 -2.41 8.82 37.06
N ALA A 471 -2.75 8.33 38.26
CA ALA A 471 -2.63 9.10 39.50
C ALA A 471 -1.18 9.52 39.81
N ALA A 472 -0.19 8.80 39.28
CA ALA A 472 1.23 9.12 39.40
C ALA A 472 1.76 10.03 38.27
N GLY A 473 0.91 10.44 37.32
CA GLY A 473 1.31 11.24 36.15
C GLY A 473 2.17 10.48 35.14
N VAL A 474 2.09 9.14 35.14
CA VAL A 474 2.81 8.28 34.19
C VAL A 474 1.91 8.01 32.98
N PRO A 475 2.32 8.35 31.76
CA PRO A 475 1.54 8.04 30.56
C PRO A 475 1.33 6.54 30.39
N CYS A 476 0.07 6.12 30.36
CA CYS A 476 -0.34 4.74 30.16
C CYS A 476 -1.69 4.66 29.42
N GLY A 477 -2.03 3.50 28.88
CA GLY A 477 -3.32 3.29 28.23
C GLY A 477 -3.59 1.82 27.86
N PRO A 478 -4.85 1.46 27.62
CA PRO A 478 -5.22 0.13 27.16
C PRO A 478 -4.89 -0.07 25.67
N ILE A 479 -4.96 -1.32 25.21
CA ILE A 479 -4.97 -1.65 23.77
C ILE A 479 -6.40 -1.98 23.38
N ASN A 480 -7.07 -1.02 22.75
CA ASN A 480 -8.49 -1.13 22.39
C ASN A 480 -8.66 -1.67 20.96
N ASP A 481 -9.72 -2.45 20.74
CA ASP A 481 -10.31 -2.61 19.40
C ASP A 481 -11.15 -1.39 19.00
N PHE A 482 -11.74 -1.39 17.79
CA PHE A 482 -12.55 -0.26 17.34
C PHE A 482 -13.85 -0.08 18.14
N ALA A 483 -14.48 -1.15 18.62
CA ALA A 483 -15.69 -1.03 19.43
C ALA A 483 -15.40 -0.34 20.77
N GLN A 484 -14.30 -0.74 21.42
CA GLN A 484 -13.81 -0.10 22.64
C GLN A 484 -13.36 1.35 22.39
N ALA A 485 -12.65 1.61 21.28
CA ALA A 485 -12.20 2.97 20.94
C ALA A 485 -13.37 3.95 20.69
N PHE A 486 -14.44 3.55 20.00
CA PHE A 486 -15.62 4.40 19.82
C PHE A 486 -16.50 4.49 21.07
N ALA A 487 -16.36 3.54 22.01
CA ALA A 487 -17.01 3.62 23.32
C ALA A 487 -16.29 4.55 24.30
N ASP A 488 -15.02 4.89 24.04
CA ASP A 488 -14.18 5.70 24.92
C ASP A 488 -14.78 7.10 25.18
N PRO A 489 -14.86 7.54 26.46
CA PRO A 489 -15.44 8.84 26.82
C PRO A 489 -14.77 10.04 26.15
N GLN A 490 -13.43 10.00 26.00
CA GLN A 490 -12.69 11.08 25.35
C GLN A 490 -12.93 11.07 23.84
N VAL A 491 -12.98 9.91 23.20
CA VAL A 491 -13.30 9.81 21.76
C VAL A 491 -14.70 10.34 21.47
N ARG A 492 -15.70 10.01 22.31
CA ARG A 492 -17.06 10.55 22.23
C ARG A 492 -17.09 12.05 22.47
N HIS A 493 -16.42 12.55 23.51
CA HIS A 493 -16.29 13.97 23.79
C HIS A 493 -15.68 14.75 22.62
N ARG A 494 -14.73 14.14 21.91
CA ARG A 494 -14.06 14.72 20.75
C ARG A 494 -14.92 14.73 19.47
N GLY A 495 -16.06 14.04 19.46
CA GLY A 495 -17.00 14.01 18.33
C GLY A 495 -16.38 13.44 17.05
N ILE A 496 -15.54 12.42 17.17
CA ILE A 496 -14.79 11.85 16.03
C ILE A 496 -15.68 11.00 15.12
N GLN A 497 -16.65 10.29 15.67
CA GLN A 497 -17.69 9.62 14.89
C GLN A 497 -18.77 10.63 14.49
N VAL A 498 -19.07 10.70 13.19
CA VAL A 498 -20.09 11.59 12.64
C VAL A 498 -21.01 10.84 11.69
N GLU A 499 -22.23 11.33 11.55
CA GLU A 499 -23.18 10.89 10.53
C GLU A 499 -23.26 11.96 9.45
N LEU A 500 -23.04 11.58 8.20
CA LEU A 500 -23.01 12.50 7.06
C LEU A 500 -24.22 12.29 6.17
N PRO A 501 -24.92 13.37 5.73
CA PRO A 501 -26.06 13.24 4.85
C PRO A 501 -25.63 12.73 3.46
N LEU A 502 -26.41 11.81 2.91
CA LEU A 502 -26.31 11.34 1.54
C LEU A 502 -27.34 12.07 0.68
N SER A 503 -27.04 12.24 -0.59
CA SER A 503 -27.94 12.89 -1.56
C SER A 503 -29.23 12.14 -1.83
N SER A 504 -29.23 10.83 -1.60
CA SER A 504 -30.42 10.02 -1.70
C SER A 504 -31.48 10.39 -0.63
N GLY A 505 -31.09 11.06 0.47
CA GLY A 505 -31.97 11.40 1.61
C GLY A 505 -31.59 10.76 2.95
N GLY A 506 -30.64 9.82 2.96
CA GLY A 506 -30.15 9.11 4.15
C GLY A 506 -28.93 9.73 4.82
N THR A 507 -28.31 8.96 5.71
CA THR A 507 -27.03 9.29 6.34
C THR A 507 -26.05 8.11 6.27
N CYS A 508 -24.76 8.39 6.47
CA CYS A 508 -23.75 7.36 6.58
C CYS A 508 -22.72 7.67 7.68
N PRO A 509 -22.21 6.63 8.36
CA PRO A 509 -21.20 6.81 9.38
C PRO A 509 -19.86 7.18 8.75
N ALA A 510 -19.15 8.12 9.35
CA ALA A 510 -17.82 8.54 8.94
C ALA A 510 -16.96 8.98 10.13
N ILE A 511 -15.67 9.19 9.85
CA ILE A 511 -14.70 9.73 10.78
C ILE A 511 -14.47 11.20 10.46
N ALA A 512 -14.76 12.09 11.40
CA ALA A 512 -14.53 13.52 11.25
C ALA A 512 -13.06 13.83 10.99
N SER A 513 -12.80 14.97 10.34
CA SER A 513 -11.44 15.51 10.29
C SER A 513 -10.91 15.71 11.71
N PRO A 514 -9.63 15.42 12.02
CA PRO A 514 -9.07 15.69 13.35
C PRO A 514 -8.75 17.18 13.56
N MET A 515 -8.76 17.99 12.50
CA MET A 515 -8.46 19.42 12.57
C MET A 515 -9.54 20.16 13.38
N ARG A 516 -9.13 21.10 14.24
CA ARG A 516 -10.03 21.92 15.06
C ARG A 516 -9.54 23.37 15.03
N PHE A 517 -10.29 24.23 14.36
CA PHE A 517 -9.99 25.65 14.27
C PHE A 517 -10.94 26.44 15.16
N SER A 518 -10.41 27.42 15.90
CA SER A 518 -11.20 28.24 16.81
C SER A 518 -12.08 29.26 16.09
N ALA A 519 -11.65 29.76 14.92
CA ALA A 519 -12.35 30.80 14.17
C ALA A 519 -13.14 30.26 12.96
N THR A 520 -12.66 29.20 12.32
CA THR A 520 -13.24 28.61 11.10
C THR A 520 -13.43 27.10 11.30
N PRO A 521 -14.33 26.68 12.21
CA PRO A 521 -14.52 25.26 12.49
C PRO A 521 -14.91 24.50 11.23
N LEU A 522 -14.31 23.33 11.03
CA LEU A 522 -14.59 22.50 9.88
C LEU A 522 -16.00 21.89 10.02
N THR A 523 -16.76 21.93 8.93
CA THR A 523 -18.13 21.42 8.87
C THR A 523 -18.25 20.37 7.76
N HIS A 524 -18.82 19.22 8.09
CA HIS A 524 -19.01 18.13 7.14
C HIS A 524 -20.45 18.13 6.64
N HIS A 525 -20.67 18.65 5.43
CA HIS A 525 -22.02 18.87 4.90
C HIS A 525 -22.52 17.78 3.96
N ARG A 526 -21.63 16.87 3.51
CA ARG A 526 -21.97 15.85 2.51
C ARG A 526 -21.15 14.59 2.70
N GLY A 527 -21.83 13.45 2.62
CA GLY A 527 -21.20 12.13 2.54
C GLY A 527 -20.49 11.88 1.20
N PRO A 528 -19.95 10.67 0.99
CA PRO A 528 -19.27 10.32 -0.24
C PRO A 528 -20.27 10.14 -1.40
N PRO A 529 -20.04 10.77 -2.57
CA PRO A 529 -21.00 10.77 -3.67
C PRO A 529 -21.10 9.40 -4.35
N VAL A 530 -22.28 9.08 -4.86
CA VAL A 530 -22.45 7.96 -5.80
C VAL A 530 -21.80 8.31 -7.14
N LEU A 531 -21.56 7.31 -7.99
CA LEU A 531 -20.85 7.51 -9.26
C LEU A 531 -21.66 8.42 -10.20
N GLY A 532 -21.02 9.49 -10.68
CA GLY A 532 -21.61 10.39 -11.68
C GLY A 532 -22.79 11.22 -11.17
N GLU A 533 -22.97 11.28 -9.86
CA GLU A 533 -24.10 11.96 -9.21
C GLU A 533 -24.25 13.43 -9.62
N HIS A 534 -23.15 14.09 -9.94
CA HIS A 534 -23.09 15.52 -10.18
C HIS A 534 -22.72 15.87 -11.63
N THR A 535 -22.64 14.88 -12.53
CA THR A 535 -22.14 15.06 -13.90
C THR A 535 -22.88 16.19 -14.62
N ASP A 536 -24.21 16.17 -14.64
CA ASP A 536 -24.99 17.18 -15.38
C ASP A 536 -24.93 18.57 -14.74
N ALA A 537 -25.02 18.64 -13.41
CA ALA A 537 -24.96 19.89 -12.67
C ALA A 537 -23.60 20.58 -12.85
N VAL A 538 -22.50 19.85 -12.63
CA VAL A 538 -21.14 20.40 -12.72
C VAL A 538 -20.79 20.80 -14.14
N LEU A 539 -21.08 19.96 -15.14
CA LEU A 539 -20.76 20.28 -16.53
C LEU A 539 -21.66 21.40 -17.07
N GLY A 540 -22.93 21.46 -16.67
CA GLY A 540 -23.83 22.55 -17.00
C GLY A 540 -23.40 23.88 -16.38
N GLU A 541 -23.10 23.90 -15.07
CA GLU A 541 -22.75 25.12 -14.34
C GLU A 541 -21.33 25.61 -14.65
N SER A 542 -20.35 24.71 -14.66
CA SER A 542 -18.93 25.08 -14.81
C SER A 542 -18.52 25.30 -16.27
N LEU A 543 -19.11 24.55 -17.21
CA LEU A 543 -18.75 24.59 -18.63
C LEU A 543 -19.86 25.16 -19.52
N GLY A 544 -21.02 25.52 -18.98
CA GLY A 544 -22.14 26.05 -19.77
C GLY A 544 -22.70 25.06 -20.78
N MET A 545 -22.53 23.75 -20.56
CA MET A 545 -23.00 22.72 -21.49
C MET A 545 -24.53 22.63 -21.47
N ALA A 546 -25.13 22.71 -22.66
CA ALA A 546 -26.58 22.61 -22.81
C ALA A 546 -27.07 21.16 -22.56
N PRO A 547 -28.32 20.96 -22.09
CA PRO A 547 -28.87 19.62 -21.86
C PRO A 547 -28.76 18.68 -23.07
N GLU A 548 -28.88 19.21 -24.29
CA GLU A 548 -28.75 18.46 -25.53
C GLU A 548 -27.31 17.96 -25.77
N GLU A 549 -26.32 18.78 -25.41
CA GLU A 549 -24.90 18.41 -25.50
C GLU A 549 -24.57 17.32 -24.48
N LEU A 550 -25.03 17.46 -23.24
CA LEU A 550 -24.87 16.45 -22.18
C LEU A 550 -25.51 15.12 -22.57
N ALA A 551 -26.73 15.15 -23.13
CA ALA A 551 -27.42 13.96 -23.61
C ALA A 551 -26.62 13.26 -24.73
N ARG A 552 -26.03 14.02 -25.66
CA ARG A 552 -25.17 13.48 -26.72
C ARG A 552 -23.90 12.86 -26.16
N LEU A 553 -23.20 13.54 -25.25
CA LEU A 553 -21.97 13.05 -24.62
C LEU A 553 -22.21 11.75 -23.87
N ARG A 554 -23.33 11.65 -23.15
CA ARG A 554 -23.75 10.42 -22.45
C ARG A 554 -24.05 9.29 -23.41
N ALA A 555 -24.79 9.57 -24.49
CA ALA A 555 -25.08 8.57 -25.52
C ALA A 555 -23.80 8.06 -26.23
N ALA A 556 -22.76 8.90 -26.30
CA ALA A 556 -21.46 8.56 -26.85
C ALA A 556 -20.52 7.86 -25.84
N GLY A 557 -20.92 7.71 -24.57
CA GLY A 557 -20.11 7.14 -23.50
C GLY A 557 -18.96 8.05 -23.04
N VAL A 558 -19.01 9.35 -23.37
CA VAL A 558 -18.00 10.32 -22.93
C VAL A 558 -18.24 10.74 -21.48
N ILE A 559 -19.49 10.73 -21.01
CA ILE A 559 -19.88 11.06 -19.63
C ILE A 559 -20.86 10.05 -19.05
#